data_AF-A0AAN8RUY5-F1
#
_entry.id   AF-A0AAN8RUY5-F1
#
_cell.length_a   1.000
_cell.length_b   1.000
_cell.length_c   1.000
_cell.angle_alpha   90.00
_cell.angle_beta   90.00
_cell.angle_gamma   90.00
#
_symmetry.space_group_name_H-M   'P 1'
#
loop_
_entity.id
_entity.type
_entity.pdbx_description
1 polymer ?
#
loop_
_entity_poly.entity_id
_entity_poly.type
_entity_poly.pdbx_seq_one_letter_code
_entity_poly.pdbx_strand_id
1 'polypeptide(L)'
;MSSSNEIKDLNANRQEFVNNYCTIRDCFYYKEDYKECKSLKGRFQQYFIFGETIDCSPYKMKWKLCDKCAYGNEEACDELIREENKLREKRLKTALQNDVWKKRDSPPADWNKELPDWAKEKLKVSYLNVANQSCVIL
;
A
#
# COMPACT_ATOMS: atom_id res chain seq x y z
N MET A 1 -11.29 -7.84 -38.93
CA MET A 1 -10.51 -8.68 -38.00
C MET A 1 -9.24 -8.01 -37.46
N SER A 2 -8.63 -7.00 -38.13
CA SER A 2 -7.48 -6.23 -37.59
C SER A 2 -7.82 -5.31 -36.40
N SER A 3 -8.90 -4.53 -36.49
CA SER A 3 -9.20 -3.47 -35.52
C SER A 3 -9.53 -4.00 -34.10
N SER A 4 -10.02 -5.23 -33.98
CA SER A 4 -10.32 -5.89 -32.70
C SER A 4 -9.08 -6.35 -31.94
N ASN A 5 -7.95 -6.57 -32.61
CA ASN A 5 -6.69 -6.92 -31.95
C ASN A 5 -5.95 -5.65 -31.51
N GLU A 6 -5.93 -4.61 -32.36
CA GLU A 6 -5.37 -3.30 -32.02
C GLU A 6 -6.04 -2.68 -30.77
N ILE A 7 -7.37 -2.81 -30.65
CA ILE A 7 -8.10 -2.33 -29.46
C ILE A 7 -7.76 -3.15 -28.21
N LYS A 8 -7.51 -4.46 -28.33
CA LYS A 8 -7.08 -5.29 -27.19
C LYS A 8 -5.69 -4.90 -26.71
N ASP A 9 -4.78 -4.63 -27.64
CA ASP A 9 -3.40 -4.24 -27.34
C ASP A 9 -3.36 -2.84 -26.70
N LEU A 10 -4.15 -1.89 -27.19
CA LEU A 10 -4.28 -0.56 -26.57
C LEU A 10 -4.87 -0.62 -25.16
N ASN A 11 -5.83 -1.52 -24.92
CA ASN A 11 -6.40 -1.70 -23.59
C ASN A 11 -5.43 -2.42 -22.64
N ALA A 12 -4.64 -3.37 -23.12
CA ALA A 12 -3.59 -4.01 -22.34
C ALA A 12 -2.50 -2.98 -21.95
N ASN A 13 -2.04 -2.17 -22.91
CA ASN A 13 -1.06 -1.11 -22.69
C ASN A 13 -1.59 -0.04 -21.73
N ARG A 14 -2.87 0.34 -21.85
CA ARG A 14 -3.52 1.25 -20.91
C ARG A 14 -3.58 0.65 -19.51
N GLN A 15 -3.94 -0.62 -19.38
CA GLN A 15 -4.04 -1.29 -18.10
C GLN A 15 -2.66 -1.42 -17.44
N GLU A 16 -1.63 -1.72 -18.21
CA GLU A 16 -0.23 -1.74 -17.75
C GLU A 16 0.21 -0.35 -17.29
N PHE A 17 -0.06 0.69 -18.08
CA PHE A 17 0.21 2.08 -17.70
C PHE A 17 -0.50 2.49 -16.39
N VAL A 18 -1.80 2.18 -16.25
CA VAL A 18 -2.58 2.48 -15.03
C VAL A 18 -2.04 1.69 -13.84
N ASN A 19 -1.68 0.42 -14.04
CA ASN A 19 -1.09 -0.41 -12.99
C ASN A 19 0.28 0.12 -12.53
N ASN A 20 1.10 0.59 -13.48
CA ASN A 20 2.41 1.17 -13.22
C ASN A 20 2.31 2.53 -12.51
N TYR A 21 1.41 3.41 -12.95
CA TYR A 21 1.23 4.72 -12.33
C TYR A 21 0.58 4.62 -10.93
N CYS A 22 -0.34 3.68 -10.72
CA CYS A 22 -0.93 3.40 -9.41
C CYS A 22 0.07 2.78 -8.41
N THR A 23 1.23 2.31 -8.89
CA THR A 23 2.29 1.74 -8.04
C THR A 23 3.15 2.82 -7.37
N ILE A 24 3.29 3.99 -8.00
CA ILE A 24 4.10 5.09 -7.46
C ILE A 24 3.29 5.88 -6.42
N ARG A 25 3.83 5.98 -5.20
CA ARG A 25 3.24 6.80 -4.12
C ARG A 25 3.58 8.27 -4.34
N ASP A 26 2.87 9.18 -3.67
CA ASP A 26 3.27 10.59 -3.64
C ASP A 26 4.71 10.74 -3.13
N CYS A 27 5.51 11.59 -3.76
CA CYS A 27 6.91 11.85 -3.41
C CYS A 27 7.11 12.31 -1.96
N PHE A 28 6.08 12.91 -1.34
CA PHE A 28 6.06 13.21 0.09
C PHE A 28 6.35 11.96 0.93
N TYR A 29 5.72 10.82 0.63
CA TYR A 29 5.89 9.60 1.43
C TYR A 29 7.33 9.07 1.34
N TYR A 30 7.94 9.07 0.16
CA TYR A 30 9.34 8.64 0.02
C TYR A 30 10.31 9.56 0.77
N LYS A 31 10.01 10.87 0.81
CA LYS A 31 10.79 11.84 1.58
C LYS A 31 10.66 11.61 3.09
N GLU A 32 9.45 11.35 3.57
CA GLU A 32 9.20 11.03 4.98
C GLU A 32 9.84 9.69 5.37
N ASP A 33 9.77 8.66 4.53
CA ASP A 33 10.45 7.38 4.74
C ASP A 33 11.98 7.59 4.92
N TYR A 34 12.60 8.43 4.07
CA TYR A 34 14.02 8.76 4.19
C TYR A 34 14.34 9.56 5.47
N LYS A 35 13.51 10.55 5.81
CA LYS A 35 13.68 11.34 7.03
C LYS A 35 13.57 10.46 8.28
N GLU A 36 12.57 9.58 8.32
CA GLU A 36 12.36 8.69 9.46
C GLU A 36 13.51 7.70 9.59
N CYS A 37 14.03 7.15 8.48
CA CYS A 37 15.21 6.29 8.53
C CYS A 37 16.41 6.98 9.22
N LYS A 38 16.56 8.30 9.06
CA LYS A 38 17.65 9.06 9.69
C LYS A 38 17.28 9.72 11.01
N SER A 39 16.01 9.75 11.40
CA SER A 39 15.58 10.45 12.60
C SER A 39 16.15 9.76 13.85
N LEU A 40 16.37 10.50 14.93
CA LEU A 40 16.85 9.92 16.20
C LEU A 40 15.93 8.77 16.67
N LYS A 41 14.62 9.00 16.57
CA LYS A 41 13.59 7.99 16.88
C LYS A 41 13.72 6.78 15.95
N GLY A 42 13.84 7.00 14.64
CA GLY A 42 13.99 5.91 13.68
C GLY A 42 15.28 5.11 13.88
N ARG A 43 16.40 5.76 14.20
CA ARG A 43 17.66 5.08 14.56
C ARG A 43 17.53 4.24 15.82
N PHE A 44 16.84 4.75 16.84
CA PHE A 44 16.53 3.99 18.04
C PHE A 44 15.67 2.75 17.72
N GLN A 45 14.63 2.90 16.89
CA GLN A 45 13.78 1.78 16.47
C GLN A 45 14.55 0.75 15.63
N GLN A 46 15.44 1.18 14.73
CA GLN A 46 16.30 0.28 13.97
C GLN A 46 17.21 -0.54 14.90
N TYR A 47 17.84 0.12 15.87
CA TYR A 47 18.67 -0.56 16.86
C TYR A 47 17.85 -1.57 17.68
N PHE A 48 16.61 -1.23 18.06
CA PHE A 48 15.74 -2.14 18.78
C PHE A 48 15.35 -3.39 17.96
N ILE A 49 15.10 -3.23 16.66
CA ILE A 49 14.65 -4.33 15.79
C ILE A 49 15.83 -5.18 15.28
N PHE A 50 16.93 -4.53 14.90
CA PHE A 50 18.05 -5.16 14.18
C PHE A 50 19.34 -5.24 15.00
N GLY A 51 19.44 -4.56 16.14
CA GLY A 51 20.67 -4.45 16.93
C GLY A 51 21.68 -3.44 16.37
N GLU A 52 21.38 -2.81 15.23
CA GLU A 52 22.25 -1.84 14.56
C GLU A 52 21.43 -0.84 13.73
N THR A 53 22.08 0.22 13.27
CA THR A 53 21.47 1.18 12.34
C THR A 53 21.62 0.69 10.90
N ILE A 54 20.56 0.82 10.10
CA ILE A 54 20.58 0.37 8.69
C ILE A 54 21.08 1.46 7.73
N ASP A 55 21.47 1.07 6.52
CA ASP A 55 21.75 2.02 5.45
C ASP A 55 20.46 2.68 4.94
N CYS A 56 20.41 4.02 5.00
CA CYS A 56 19.26 4.81 4.52
C CYS A 56 19.37 5.23 3.05
N SER A 57 20.44 4.86 2.36
CA SER A 57 20.66 5.20 0.94
C SER A 57 19.54 4.71 0.01
N PRO A 58 18.95 3.51 0.19
CA PRO A 58 17.83 3.07 -0.64
C PRO A 58 16.60 3.99 -0.55
N TYR A 59 16.26 4.49 0.64
CA TYR A 59 15.16 5.43 0.82
C TYR A 59 15.46 6.78 0.17
N LYS A 60 16.70 7.27 0.28
CA LYS A 60 17.16 8.49 -0.39
C LYS A 60 17.06 8.36 -1.92
N MET A 61 17.47 7.21 -2.45
CA MET A 61 17.42 6.91 -3.88
C MET A 61 15.98 6.95 -4.38
N LYS A 62 15.06 6.24 -3.71
CA LYS A 62 13.63 6.23 -4.08
C LYS A 62 13.01 7.63 -4.07
N TRP A 63 13.32 8.43 -3.05
CA TRP A 63 12.87 9.83 -3.01
C TRP A 63 13.38 10.62 -4.23
N LYS A 64 14.66 10.50 -4.58
CA LYS A 64 15.23 11.17 -5.76
C LYS A 64 14.65 10.66 -7.08
N LEU A 65 14.39 9.37 -7.20
CA LEU A 65 13.75 8.79 -8.38
C LEU A 65 12.32 9.31 -8.53
N CYS A 66 11.57 9.37 -7.44
CA CYS A 66 10.22 9.94 -7.44
C CYS A 66 10.23 11.41 -7.89
N ASP A 67 11.13 12.21 -7.32
CA ASP A 67 11.28 13.63 -7.68
C ASP A 67 11.54 13.79 -9.19
N LYS A 68 12.49 13.03 -9.74
CA LYS A 68 12.77 13.02 -11.19
C LYS A 68 11.58 12.54 -12.02
N CYS A 69 10.89 11.49 -11.58
CA CYS A 69 9.71 10.96 -12.24
C CYS A 69 8.58 12.02 -12.29
N ALA A 70 8.38 12.76 -11.19
CA ALA A 70 7.40 13.86 -11.13
C ALA A 70 7.73 15.01 -12.11
N TYR A 71 9.01 15.19 -12.45
CA TYR A 71 9.47 16.13 -13.48
C TYR A 71 9.49 15.54 -14.91
N GLY A 72 8.90 14.36 -15.12
CA GLY A 72 8.73 13.77 -16.45
C GLY A 72 9.90 12.90 -16.92
N ASN A 73 10.79 12.46 -16.03
CA ASN A 73 11.83 11.49 -16.39
C ASN A 73 11.29 10.07 -16.35
N GLU A 74 11.02 9.49 -17.52
CA GLU A 74 10.44 8.15 -17.67
C GLU A 74 11.33 7.03 -17.12
N GLU A 75 12.65 7.07 -17.39
CA GLU A 75 13.60 6.08 -16.87
C GLU A 75 13.59 6.01 -15.33
N ALA A 76 13.48 7.17 -14.67
CA ALA A 76 13.37 7.25 -13.22
C ALA A 76 12.04 6.71 -12.70
N CYS A 77 10.94 6.90 -13.45
CA CYS A 77 9.66 6.29 -13.13
C CYS A 77 9.73 4.76 -13.20
N ASP A 78 10.29 4.22 -14.29
CA ASP A 78 10.41 2.79 -14.51
C ASP A 78 11.30 2.12 -13.46
N GLU A 79 12.43 2.75 -13.12
CA GLU A 79 13.28 2.28 -12.05
C GLU A 79 12.56 2.29 -10.69
N LEU A 80 11.80 3.34 -10.38
CA LEU A 80 11.02 3.42 -9.15
C LEU A 80 9.94 2.32 -9.10
N ILE A 81 9.21 2.09 -10.19
CA ILE A 81 8.20 1.03 -10.30
C ILE A 81 8.84 -0.34 -10.07
N ARG A 82 9.99 -0.60 -10.70
CA ARG A 82 10.73 -1.85 -10.51
C ARG A 82 11.10 -2.07 -9.04
N GLU A 83 11.59 -1.05 -8.35
CA GLU A 83 11.95 -1.14 -6.93
C GLU A 83 10.74 -1.26 -5.99
N GLU A 84 9.58 -0.73 -6.35
CA GLU A 84 8.33 -0.94 -5.60
C GLU A 84 7.78 -2.36 -5.82
N ASN A 85 7.82 -2.86 -7.04
CA ASN A 85 7.40 -4.22 -7.37
C ASN A 85 8.25 -5.27 -6.63
N LYS A 86 9.57 -5.08 -6.55
CA LYS A 86 10.45 -5.94 -5.72
C LYS A 86 10.00 -5.99 -4.25
N LEU A 87 9.62 -4.85 -3.66
CA LEU A 87 9.13 -4.83 -2.28
C LEU A 87 7.77 -5.50 -2.14
N ARG A 88 6.87 -5.29 -3.11
CA ARG A 88 5.56 -5.93 -3.15
C ARG A 88 5.68 -7.45 -3.25
N GLU A 89 6.55 -7.94 -4.12
CA GLU A 89 6.86 -9.36 -4.26
C GLU A 89 7.46 -9.93 -2.98
N LYS A 90 8.39 -9.23 -2.33
CA LYS A 90 8.96 -9.67 -1.05
C LYS A 90 7.89 -9.83 0.03
N ARG A 91 6.98 -8.86 0.16
CA ARG A 91 5.85 -8.92 1.11
C ARG A 91 4.90 -10.07 0.77
N LEU A 92 4.55 -10.23 -0.50
CA LEU A 92 3.64 -11.25 -0.97
C LEU A 92 4.23 -12.65 -0.80
N LYS A 93 5.52 -12.82 -1.08
CA LYS A 93 6.24 -14.10 -0.95
C LYS A 93 6.16 -14.63 0.47
N THR A 94 6.39 -13.81 1.49
CA THR A 94 6.23 -14.23 2.89
C THR A 94 4.81 -14.72 3.19
N ALA A 95 3.79 -14.05 2.66
CA ALA A 95 2.40 -14.47 2.83
C ALA A 95 2.04 -15.74 2.05
N LEU A 96 2.68 -15.98 0.90
CA LEU A 96 2.47 -17.19 0.07
C LEU A 96 3.23 -18.41 0.61
N GLN A 97 4.39 -18.21 1.20
CA GLN A 97 5.23 -19.27 1.78
C GLN A 97 4.79 -19.67 3.19
N ASN A 98 3.78 -19.02 3.75
CA ASN A 98 3.25 -19.38 5.05
C ASN A 98 2.48 -20.71 4.95
N ASP A 99 2.90 -21.71 5.71
CA ASP A 99 2.31 -23.05 5.81
C ASP A 99 1.35 -23.20 7.00
N VAL A 100 1.40 -22.25 7.95
CA VAL A 100 0.55 -22.22 9.14
C VAL A 100 -0.90 -21.82 8.80
N TRP A 101 -1.08 -20.85 7.89
CA TRP A 101 -2.38 -20.28 7.55
C TRP A 101 -2.74 -20.50 6.08
N LYS A 102 -3.91 -21.11 5.83
CA LYS A 102 -4.47 -21.23 4.47
C LYS A 102 -5.20 -19.95 4.07
N LYS A 103 -4.97 -19.46 2.85
CA LYS A 103 -5.77 -18.37 2.28
C LYS A 103 -7.22 -18.84 2.10
N ARG A 104 -8.16 -17.94 2.35
CA ARG A 104 -9.60 -18.21 2.14
C ARG A 104 -9.93 -17.98 0.67
N ASP A 105 -10.66 -18.91 0.07
CA ASP A 105 -11.14 -18.77 -1.32
C ASP A 105 -12.34 -17.81 -1.41
N SER A 106 -13.14 -17.76 -0.36
CA SER A 106 -14.31 -16.88 -0.24
C SER A 106 -14.45 -16.41 1.21
N PRO A 107 -15.12 -15.27 1.44
CA PRO A 107 -15.51 -14.89 2.79
C PRO A 107 -16.48 -15.95 3.36
N PRO A 108 -16.51 -16.17 4.68
CA PRO A 108 -17.50 -17.05 5.32
C PRO A 108 -18.93 -16.70 4.89
N ALA A 109 -19.83 -17.67 4.76
CA ALA A 109 -21.21 -17.41 4.31
C ALA A 109 -21.95 -16.36 5.16
N ASP A 110 -21.59 -16.23 6.43
CA ASP A 110 -22.15 -15.31 7.41
C ASP A 110 -21.28 -14.07 7.67
N TRP A 111 -20.29 -13.78 6.82
CA TRP A 111 -19.39 -12.63 7.00
C TRP A 111 -20.13 -11.28 7.08
N ASN A 112 -21.27 -11.19 6.37
CA ASN A 112 -22.15 -10.03 6.34
C ASN A 112 -23.47 -10.25 7.10
N LYS A 113 -23.48 -11.22 8.03
CA LYS A 113 -24.64 -11.43 8.90
C LYS A 113 -24.76 -10.24 9.84
N GLU A 114 -25.99 -9.86 10.17
CA GLU A 114 -26.23 -8.81 11.16
C GLU A 114 -25.53 -9.12 12.47
N LEU A 115 -25.13 -8.06 13.17
CA LEU A 115 -24.54 -8.18 14.50
C LEU A 115 -25.48 -8.98 15.43
N PRO A 116 -24.94 -9.84 16.30
CA PRO A 116 -25.76 -10.53 17.29
C PRO A 116 -26.43 -9.54 18.25
N ASP A 117 -27.56 -9.92 18.85
CA ASP A 117 -28.40 -9.00 19.64
C ASP A 117 -27.65 -8.31 20.77
N TRP A 118 -26.78 -9.04 21.49
CA TRP A 118 -25.95 -8.47 22.55
C TRP A 118 -25.00 -7.36 22.03
N ALA A 119 -24.52 -7.47 20.79
CA ALA A 119 -23.64 -6.48 20.17
C ALA A 119 -24.45 -5.28 19.68
N LYS A 120 -25.67 -5.50 19.16
CA LYS A 120 -26.63 -4.43 18.83
C LYS A 120 -27.00 -3.59 20.06
N GLU A 121 -27.28 -4.23 21.20
CA GLU A 121 -27.58 -3.51 22.45
C GLU A 121 -26.37 -2.70 22.95
N LYS A 122 -25.16 -3.26 22.88
CA LYS A 122 -23.94 -2.50 23.21
C LYS A 122 -23.69 -1.34 22.27
N LEU A 123 -24.00 -1.50 20.97
CA LEU A 123 -23.85 -0.44 19.98
C LEU A 123 -24.72 0.77 20.34
N LYS A 124 -25.97 0.56 20.78
CA LYS A 124 -26.91 1.67 21.13
C LYS A 124 -26.31 2.67 22.12
N VAL A 125 -25.55 2.20 23.10
CA VAL A 125 -24.91 3.04 24.13
C VAL A 125 -23.44 3.34 23.86
N SER A 126 -22.89 2.83 22.76
CA SER A 126 -21.48 3.03 22.41
C SER A 126 -21.22 4.46 21.93
N TYR A 127 -19.99 4.93 22.16
CA TYR A 127 -19.50 6.19 21.62
C TYR A 127 -19.69 6.28 20.09
N LEU A 128 -19.49 5.17 19.36
CA LEU A 128 -19.64 5.13 17.90
C LEU A 128 -21.07 5.46 17.46
N ASN A 129 -22.08 4.95 18.17
CA ASN A 129 -23.48 5.25 17.85
C ASN A 129 -23.83 6.72 18.15
N VAL A 130 -23.37 7.25 19.28
CA VAL A 130 -23.54 8.66 19.64
C VAL A 130 -22.86 9.57 18.61
N ALA A 131 -21.61 9.27 18.25
CA ALA A 131 -20.83 10.04 17.29
C ALA A 131 -21.44 10.02 15.88
N ASN A 132 -21.96 8.86 15.44
CA ASN A 132 -22.61 8.74 14.13
C ASN A 132 -23.93 9.51 14.06
N GLN A 133 -24.70 9.55 15.15
CA GLN A 133 -25.93 10.34 15.25
C GLN A 133 -25.68 11.84 15.29
N SER A 134 -24.56 12.28 15.88
CA SER A 134 -24.15 13.69 15.86
C SER A 134 -23.62 14.15 14.49
N CYS A 135 -23.35 13.24 13.55
CA CYS A 135 -23.02 13.55 12.16
C CYS A 135 -24.28 13.62 11.26
N VAL A 136 -25.38 14.13 11.82
CA VAL A 136 -26.53 14.64 11.07
C VAL A 136 -26.71 16.10 11.50
N ILE A 137 -25.80 16.96 11.04
CA ILE A 137 -25.97 18.41 11.11
C ILE A 137 -25.77 18.93 9.69
N LEU A 138 -26.92 19.20 9.05
CA LEU A 138 -27.20 20.09 7.90
C LEU A 138 -26.33 19.94 6.65
#